data_AF-A0A932X9M6-F1
#
_entry.id   AF-A0A932X9M6-F1
#
_cell.length_a   1.000
_cell.length_b   1.000
_cell.length_c   1.000
_cell.angle_alpha   90.00
_cell.angle_beta   90.00
_cell.angle_gamma   90.00
#
_symmetry.space_group_name_H-M   'P 1'
#
loop_
_entity.id
_entity.type
_entity.pdbx_description
1 polymer ?
#
loop_
_entity_poly.entity_id
_entity_poly.type
_entity_poly.pdbx_seq_one_letter_code
_entity_poly.pdbx_strand_id
1 'polypeptide(L)' 'TLSEEQAREGYWVETSGSYALVWHQKNQIALLSLSPDIARKVQDVVERRRKELKEVEEKTGWKPNQ' A
#
# COMPACT_ATOMS: atom_id res chain seq x y z
N THR A 1 -5.32 1.90 -10.16
CA THR A 1 -6.46 1.92 -9.22
C THR A 1 -6.31 0.76 -8.26
N LEU A 2 -6.67 0.93 -6.98
CA LEU A 2 -6.65 -0.16 -5.99
C LEU A 2 -7.83 -1.11 -6.22
N SER A 3 -7.65 -2.40 -5.91
CA SER A 3 -8.76 -3.35 -5.91
C SER A 3 -9.64 -3.17 -4.67
N GLU A 4 -10.88 -3.69 -4.70
CA GLU A 4 -11.75 -3.70 -3.52
C GLU A 4 -11.16 -4.47 -2.34
N GLU A 5 -10.38 -5.51 -2.62
CA GLU A 5 -9.68 -6.31 -1.62
C GLU A 5 -8.58 -5.46 -0.95
N GLN A 6 -7.77 -4.76 -1.74
CA GLN A 6 -6.75 -3.85 -1.23
C GLN A 6 -7.37 -2.72 -0.39
N ALA A 7 -8.52 -2.18 -0.79
CA ALA A 7 -9.26 -1.21 0.01
C ALA A 7 -9.74 -1.81 1.35
N ARG A 8 -10.27 -3.06 1.33
CA ARG A 8 -10.68 -3.78 2.55
C ARG A 8 -9.51 -4.11 3.48
N GLU A 9 -8.33 -4.36 2.94
CA GLU A 9 -7.08 -4.54 3.70
C GLU A 9 -6.56 -3.22 4.31
N GLY A 10 -7.17 -2.08 3.97
CA GLY A 10 -6.84 -0.77 4.53
C GLY A 10 -5.83 0.02 3.69
N TYR A 11 -5.58 -0.38 2.45
CA TYR A 11 -4.79 0.42 1.51
C TYR A 11 -5.64 1.54 0.91
N TRP A 12 -5.06 2.73 0.81
CA TRP A 12 -5.67 3.86 0.12
C TRP A 12 -4.61 4.79 -0.44
N VAL A 13 -5.01 5.66 -1.37
CA VAL A 13 -4.11 6.63 -2.01
C VAL A 13 -4.68 8.02 -1.85
N GLU A 14 -3.84 8.95 -1.44
CA GLU A 14 -4.14 10.38 -1.41
C GLU A 14 -3.32 11.10 -2.47
N THR A 15 -3.92 12.02 -3.22
CA THR A 15 -3.18 12.90 -4.11
C THR A 15 -2.92 14.24 -3.43
N SER A 16 -1.67 14.69 -3.39
CA SER A 16 -1.28 15.98 -2.84
C SER A 16 -0.27 16.67 -3.76
N GLY A 17 -0.69 17.74 -4.42
CA GLY A 17 0.11 18.45 -5.42
C GLY A 17 0.59 17.51 -6.54
N SER A 18 1.89 17.43 -6.73
CA SER A 18 2.53 16.57 -7.74
C SER A 18 2.85 15.16 -7.24
N TYR A 19 2.25 14.73 -6.12
CA TYR A 19 2.53 13.43 -5.50
C TYR A 19 1.27 12.60 -5.25
N ALA A 20 1.45 11.29 -5.26
CA ALA A 20 0.53 10.31 -4.70
C ALA A 20 1.14 9.72 -3.43
N LEU A 21 0.43 9.84 -2.31
CA LEU A 21 0.76 9.25 -1.04
C LEU A 21 0.03 7.91 -0.95
N VAL A 22 0.78 6.84 -0.75
CA VAL A 22 0.22 5.49 -0.60
C VAL A 22 0.20 5.17 0.90
N TRP A 23 -0.97 4.77 1.38
CA TRP A 23 -1.23 4.51 2.78
C TRP A 23 -1.63 3.05 3.00
N HIS A 24 -1.31 2.53 4.18
CA HIS A 24 -1.84 1.29 4.71
C HIS A 24 -2.25 1.53 6.15
N GLN A 25 -3.55 1.41 6.43
CA GLN A 25 -4.18 1.82 7.68
C GLN A 25 -3.84 3.29 8.01
N LYS A 26 -3.18 3.54 9.15
CA LYS A 26 -2.76 4.88 9.62
C LYS A 26 -1.34 5.27 9.21
N ASN A 27 -0.64 4.42 8.45
CA ASN A 27 0.77 4.62 8.10
C ASN A 27 0.91 4.96 6.63
N GLN A 28 1.69 6.00 6.33
CA GLN A 28 2.15 6.26 4.97
C GLN A 28 3.25 5.25 4.63
N ILE A 29 3.08 4.51 3.54
CA ILE A 29 4.03 3.48 3.09
C ILE A 29 4.83 3.89 1.86
N ALA A 30 4.37 4.90 1.11
CA ALA A 30 5.15 5.50 0.03
C ALA A 30 4.71 6.94 -0.28
N LEU A 31 5.64 7.69 -0.89
CA LEU A 31 5.41 8.96 -1.56
C LEU A 31 5.92 8.82 -3.00
N LEU A 32 5.04 8.98 -3.98
CA LEU A 32 5.35 8.78 -5.39
C LEU A 32 5.11 10.06 -6.17
N SER A 33 6.09 10.51 -6.97
CA SER A 33 5.83 11.60 -7.92
C SER A 33 4.80 11.15 -8.96
N LEU A 34 3.82 12.00 -9.25
CA LEU A 34 2.83 11.74 -10.29
C LEU A 34 3.54 11.59 -11.64
N SER A 35 3.16 10.56 -12.37
CA SER A 35 3.66 10.23 -13.70
C SER A 35 2.60 9.40 -14.44
N PRO A 36 2.68 9.27 -15.78
CA PRO A 36 1.69 8.48 -16.53
C PRO A 36 1.54 7.03 -16.06
N ASP A 37 2.59 6.45 -15.47
CA ASP A 37 2.61 5.09 -14.93
C ASP A 37 2.33 5.02 -13.41
N ILE A 38 1.78 6.08 -12.81
CA ILE A 38 1.54 6.14 -11.36
C ILE A 38 0.68 4.99 -10.85
N ALA A 39 -0.34 4.57 -11.63
CA ALA A 39 -1.21 3.47 -11.25
C ALA A 39 -0.43 2.15 -11.07
N ARG A 40 0.56 1.89 -11.93
CA ARG A 40 1.44 0.72 -11.82
C ARG A 40 2.34 0.84 -10.60
N LYS A 41 2.97 2.00 -10.38
CA LYS A 41 3.84 2.24 -9.21
C LYS A 41 3.10 2.05 -7.88
N VAL A 42 1.85 2.51 -7.80
CA VAL A 42 0.99 2.27 -6.63
C VAL A 42 0.77 0.77 -6.41
N GLN A 43 0.43 0.02 -7.46
CA GLN A 43 0.23 -1.43 -7.38
C GLN A 43 1.50 -2.15 -6.92
N ASP A 44 2.66 -1.80 -7.47
CA ASP A 44 3.95 -2.37 -7.08
C ASP A 44 4.25 -2.15 -5.59
N VAL A 45 3.97 -0.96 -5.06
CA VAL A 45 4.13 -0.63 -3.64
C VAL A 45 3.21 -1.48 -2.77
N VAL A 46 1.93 -1.59 -3.16
CA VAL A 46 0.93 -2.35 -2.40
C VAL A 46 1.27 -3.84 -2.37
N GLU A 47 1.55 -4.44 -3.53
CA GLU A 47 1.87 -5.86 -3.62
C GLU A 47 3.18 -6.20 -2.89
N ARG A 48 4.19 -5.34 -2.97
CA ARG A 48 5.40 -5.48 -2.16
C ARG A 48 5.07 -5.46 -0.67
N ARG A 49 4.24 -4.53 -0.22
CA ARG A 49 3.86 -4.43 1.19
C ARG A 49 3.05 -5.63 1.66
N ARG A 50 2.10 -6.13 0.87
CA ARG A 50 1.33 -7.35 1.16
C ARG A 50 2.27 -8.54 1.34
N LYS A 51 3.25 -8.70 0.46
CA LYS A 51 4.27 -9.76 0.56
C LYS A 51 5.09 -9.65 1.84
N GLU A 52 5.59 -8.45 2.18
CA GLU A 52 6.34 -8.22 3.41
C GLU A 52 5.53 -8.58 4.67
N LEU A 53 4.25 -8.15 4.72
CA LEU A 53 3.37 -8.45 5.85
C LEU A 53 3.10 -9.95 5.98
N LYS A 54 2.90 -10.65 4.87
CA LYS A 54 2.74 -12.10 4.84
C LYS A 54 3.99 -12.82 5.35
N GLU A 55 5.18 -12.40 4.92
CA GLU A 55 6.44 -12.97 5.41
C GLU A 55 6.65 -12.74 6.92
N VAL A 56 6.19 -11.60 7.45
CA VAL A 56 6.21 -11.33 8.89
C VAL A 56 5.23 -12.25 9.62
N GLU A 57 3.99 -12.38 9.14
CA GLU A 57 2.98 -13.28 9.72
C GLU A 57 3.49 -14.73 9.76
N GLU A 58 4.07 -15.23 8.67
CA GLU A 58 4.62 -16.59 8.60
C GLU A 58 5.77 -16.82 9.58
N LYS A 59 6.60 -15.80 9.83
CA LYS A 59 7.77 -15.92 10.72
C LYS A 59 7.45 -15.73 12.20
N THR A 60 6.47 -14.88 12.52
CA THR A 60 6.26 -14.42 13.91
C THR A 60 4.86 -14.69 14.43
N GLY A 61 3.93 -15.14 13.58
CA GLY A 61 2.51 -15.26 13.90
C GLY A 61 1.81 -13.91 14.11
N TRP A 62 2.47 -12.80 13.80
CA TRP A 62 1.93 -11.45 13.99
C TRP A 62 0.85 -11.16 12.95
N LYS A 63 -0.26 -10.55 13.37
CA LYS A 63 -1.36 -10.15 12.51
C LYS A 63 -1.58 -8.63 12.55
N PRO A 64 -1.85 -7.99 11.40
CA PRO A 64 -1.96 -6.53 11.29
C PRO A 64 -3.15 -5.88 12.03
N ASN A 65 -4.00 -6.66 12.71
CA ASN A 65 -5.21 -6.20 13.43
C ASN A 65 -5.34 -6.81 14.85
N GLN A 66 -4.24 -7.19 15.51
CA GLN A 66 -4.27 -7.47 16.96
C GLN A 66 -4.27 -6.19 17.79
#